data_AF-A0A378BRF3-F1
#
_entry.id   AF-A0A378BRF3-F1
#
_cell.length_a   1.000
_cell.length_b   1.000
_cell.length_c   1.000
_cell.angle_alpha   90.00
_cell.angle_beta   90.00
_cell.angle_gamma   90.00
#
_symmetry.space_group_name_H-M   'P 1'
#
loop_
_entity.id
_entity.type
_entity.pdbx_description
1 polymer ?
#
loop_
_entity_poly.entity_id
_entity_poly.type
_entity_poly.pdbx_seq_one_letter_code
_entity_poly.pdbx_strand_id
1 'polypeptide(L)'
;MTGTDADPQGRSEQIAILGNAGVAVVETLEEATLLAVSLTQHQPQSESTAHNPLLDGVQVINAGLRSFALDLQSSGTPVVHYQWAPVAGGNARLASLLKQLH
;
A
#
# COMPACT_ATOMS: atom_id res chain seq x y z
N MET A 1 5.16 -12.97 -26.42
CA MET A 1 5.96 -13.18 -27.66
C MET A 1 7.27 -13.86 -27.30
N THR A 2 7.83 -14.68 -28.19
CA THR A 2 9.16 -15.30 -28.01
C THR A 2 10.08 -14.83 -29.13
N GLY A 3 11.35 -14.55 -28.82
CA GLY A 3 12.35 -14.05 -29.78
C GLY A 3 13.27 -13.04 -29.12
N THR A 4 14.16 -12.44 -29.91
CA THR A 4 15.08 -11.36 -29.52
C THR A 4 15.07 -10.24 -30.57
N ASP A 5 15.70 -9.11 -30.27
CA ASP A 5 15.84 -8.03 -31.26
C ASP A 5 16.81 -8.36 -32.41
N ALA A 6 17.59 -9.44 -32.29
CA ALA A 6 18.48 -9.92 -33.34
C ALA A 6 17.74 -10.75 -34.41
N ASP A 7 16.50 -11.17 -34.16
CA ASP A 7 15.70 -11.87 -35.16
C ASP A 7 15.35 -10.92 -36.32
N PRO A 8 15.22 -11.41 -37.57
CA PRO A 8 14.92 -10.55 -38.74
C PRO A 8 13.69 -9.65 -38.57
N GLN A 9 12.71 -10.09 -37.78
CA GLN A 9 11.48 -9.36 -37.50
C GLN A 9 11.59 -8.33 -36.37
N GLY A 10 12.67 -8.34 -35.58
CA GLY A 10 12.91 -7.44 -34.43
C GLY A 10 11.84 -7.53 -33.33
N ARG A 11 12.14 -8.21 -32.20
CA ARG A 11 11.16 -8.40 -31.10
C ARG A 11 10.46 -7.10 -30.68
N SER A 12 11.22 -6.03 -30.41
CA SER A 12 10.68 -4.77 -29.91
C SER A 12 9.74 -4.08 -30.92
N GLU A 13 10.07 -4.15 -32.22
CA GLU A 13 9.22 -3.60 -33.27
C GLU A 13 7.89 -4.36 -33.38
N GLN A 14 7.93 -5.69 -33.30
CA GLN A 14 6.70 -6.50 -33.32
C GLN A 14 5.81 -6.23 -32.12
N ILE A 15 6.39 -6.07 -30.92
CA ILE A 15 5.64 -5.70 -29.71
C ILE A 15 4.94 -4.35 -29.92
N ALA A 16 5.63 -3.36 -30.49
CA ALA A 16 5.07 -2.04 -30.76
C ALA A 16 3.91 -2.09 -31.77
N ILE A 17 4.06 -2.86 -32.86
CA ILE A 17 2.99 -3.04 -33.87
C ILE A 17 1.73 -3.63 -33.22
N LEU A 18 1.88 -4.68 -32.42
CA LEU A 18 0.77 -5.33 -31.72
C LEU A 18 0.12 -4.39 -30.70
N GLY A 19 0.91 -3.68 -29.89
CA GLY A 19 0.40 -2.71 -28.93
C GLY A 19 -0.36 -1.56 -29.59
N ASN A 20 0.15 -1.03 -30.71
CA ASN A 20 -0.52 0.02 -31.48
C ASN A 20 -1.86 -0.45 -32.11
N ALA A 21 -2.01 -1.76 -32.34
CA ALA A 21 -3.27 -2.36 -32.78
C ALA A 21 -4.23 -2.70 -31.63
N GLY A 22 -3.86 -2.39 -30.38
CA GLY A 22 -4.66 -2.68 -29.19
C GLY A 22 -4.55 -4.11 -28.66
N VAL A 23 -3.57 -4.89 -29.14
CA VAL A 23 -3.29 -6.23 -28.62
C VAL A 23 -2.49 -6.12 -27.33
N ALA A 24 -2.99 -6.70 -26.24
CA ALA A 24 -2.23 -6.84 -25.01
C ALA A 24 -1.06 -7.81 -25.21
N VAL A 25 0.17 -7.30 -25.15
CA VAL A 25 1.39 -8.11 -25.21
C VAL A 25 1.99 -8.19 -23.82
N VAL A 26 2.18 -9.42 -23.37
CA VAL A 26 2.71 -9.75 -22.04
C VAL A 26 3.99 -10.58 -22.17
N GLU A 27 4.80 -10.54 -21.12
CA GLU A 27 6.18 -11.04 -21.16
C GLU A 27 6.27 -12.56 -20.97
N THR A 28 5.30 -13.14 -20.26
CA THR A 28 5.31 -14.57 -19.92
C THR A 28 4.03 -15.30 -20.35
N LEU A 29 4.13 -16.62 -20.50
CA LEU A 29 2.96 -17.45 -20.76
C LEU A 29 1.98 -17.44 -19.59
N GLU A 30 2.49 -17.39 -18.35
CA GLU A 30 1.66 -17.33 -17.14
C GLU A 30 0.81 -16.06 -17.10
N GLU A 31 1.40 -14.91 -17.40
CA GLU A 31 0.66 -13.65 -17.50
C GLU A 31 -0.39 -13.69 -18.60
N ALA A 32 -0.07 -14.31 -19.75
CA ALA A 32 -1.00 -14.45 -20.88
C ALA A 32 -2.20 -15.35 -20.52
N THR A 33 -1.97 -16.46 -19.84
CA THR A 33 -3.04 -17.38 -19.43
C THR A 33 -3.91 -16.75 -18.35
N LEU A 34 -3.33 -16.10 -17.34
CA LEU A 34 -4.09 -15.41 -16.29
C LEU A 34 -4.93 -14.27 -16.83
N LEU A 35 -4.39 -13.46 -17.76
CA LEU A 35 -5.15 -12.40 -18.41
C LEU A 35 -6.33 -12.96 -19.22
N ALA A 36 -6.10 -14.01 -20.02
CA ALA A 36 -7.15 -14.65 -20.81
C ALA A 36 -8.28 -15.22 -19.92
N VAL A 37 -7.92 -15.87 -18.81
CA VAL A 37 -8.88 -16.37 -17.82
C VAL A 37 -9.67 -15.23 -17.20
N SER A 38 -9.00 -14.16 -16.76
CA SER A 38 -9.65 -12.98 -16.16
C SER A 38 -10.66 -12.32 -17.11
N LEU A 39 -10.31 -12.20 -18.40
CA LEU A 39 -11.19 -11.59 -19.42
C LEU A 39 -12.38 -12.47 -19.82
N THR A 40 -12.28 -13.79 -19.68
CA THR A 40 -13.31 -14.74 -20.11
C THR A 40 -14.24 -15.18 -18.99
N GLN A 41 -13.77 -15.11 -17.74
CA GLN A 41 -14.61 -15.35 -16.58
C GLN A 41 -15.62 -14.21 -16.44
N HIS A 42 -16.91 -14.58 -16.41
CA HIS A 42 -17.97 -13.62 -16.10
C HIS A 42 -17.78 -13.22 -14.64
N GLN A 43 -17.23 -12.04 -14.41
CA GLN A 43 -17.14 -11.49 -13.07
C GLN A 43 -18.59 -11.26 -12.62
N PRO A 44 -19.09 -11.95 -11.56
CA PRO A 44 -20.37 -11.58 -11.01
C PRO A 44 -20.29 -10.08 -10.73
N GLN A 45 -21.27 -9.32 -11.22
CA GLN A 45 -21.39 -7.89 -10.98
C GLN A 45 -21.04 -7.69 -9.51
N SER A 46 -19.85 -7.15 -9.25
CA SER A 46 -19.36 -7.09 -7.89
C SER A 46 -20.38 -6.26 -7.15
N GLU A 47 -21.07 -6.86 -6.18
CA GLU A 47 -21.73 -6.09 -5.14
C GLU A 47 -20.70 -5.05 -4.75
N SER A 48 -21.01 -3.77 -4.99
CA SER A 48 -20.03 -2.71 -4.82
C SER A 48 -19.48 -2.87 -3.42
N THR A 49 -18.24 -3.37 -3.28
CA THR A 49 -17.58 -3.41 -1.99
C THR A 49 -17.44 -1.96 -1.64
N ALA A 50 -18.30 -1.47 -0.74
CA ALA A 50 -18.38 -0.07 -0.40
C ALA A 50 -16.97 0.38 -0.09
N HIS A 51 -16.49 1.37 -0.85
CA HIS A 51 -15.15 1.88 -0.70
C HIS A 51 -14.96 2.32 0.76
N ASN A 52 -13.91 1.81 1.41
CA ASN A 52 -13.68 2.14 2.81
C ASN A 52 -13.00 3.51 2.87
N PRO A 53 -13.65 4.54 3.44
CA PRO A 53 -13.10 5.89 3.46
C PRO A 53 -11.78 6.00 4.24
N LEU A 54 -11.43 5.02 5.09
CA LEU A 54 -10.12 4.97 5.74
C LEU A 54 -8.95 4.76 4.76
N LEU A 55 -9.23 4.29 3.55
CA LEU A 55 -8.23 4.10 2.49
C LEU A 55 -7.95 5.39 1.71
N ASP A 56 -8.81 6.41 1.80
CA ASP A 56 -8.58 7.74 1.21
C ASP A 56 -7.59 8.59 2.01
N GLY A 57 -7.29 8.13 3.23
CA GLY A 57 -6.44 8.82 4.18
C GLY A 57 -6.95 8.64 5.59
N VAL A 58 -6.06 8.81 6.56
CA VAL A 58 -6.38 8.67 7.97
C VAL A 58 -6.03 9.94 8.73
N GLN A 59 -6.89 10.29 9.69
CA GLN A 59 -6.63 11.32 10.69
C GLN A 59 -6.50 10.62 12.04
N VAL A 60 -5.37 10.81 12.71
CA VAL A 60 -4.99 9.99 13.85
C VAL A 60 -5.12 10.76 15.16
N ILE A 61 -5.78 10.17 16.15
CA ILE A 61 -5.66 10.57 17.55
C ILE A 61 -4.73 9.59 18.24
N ASN A 62 -3.50 10.02 18.53
CA ASN A 62 -2.52 9.17 19.20
C ASN A 62 -2.64 9.31 20.73
N ALA A 63 -3.09 8.26 21.40
CA ALA A 63 -3.06 8.12 22.86
C ALA A 63 -2.04 7.04 23.24
N GLY A 64 -0.83 7.44 23.63
CA GLY A 64 0.27 6.51 23.87
C GLY A 64 1.64 7.18 23.83
N LEU A 65 2.61 6.51 23.21
CA LEU A 65 3.96 7.07 23.07
C LEU A 65 3.95 8.29 22.15
N ARG A 66 4.58 9.37 22.61
CA ARG A 66 4.72 10.60 21.83
C ARG A 66 5.52 10.39 20.55
N SER A 67 6.50 9.48 20.56
CA SER A 67 7.33 9.17 19.39
C SER A 67 6.49 8.79 18.17
N PHE A 68 5.42 7.99 18.34
CA PHE A 68 4.54 7.63 17.22
C PHE A 68 3.80 8.82 16.62
N ALA A 69 3.40 9.81 17.44
CA ALA A 69 2.83 11.04 16.89
C ALA A 69 3.86 11.87 16.12
N LEU A 70 5.13 11.87 16.55
CA LEU A 70 6.20 12.57 15.84
C LEU A 70 6.52 11.88 14.50
N ASP A 71 6.53 10.55 14.47
CA ASP A 71 6.72 9.77 13.24
C ASP A 71 5.58 10.03 12.24
N LEU A 72 4.33 10.04 12.70
CA LEU A 72 3.17 10.38 11.87
C LEU A 72 3.22 11.83 11.36
N GLN A 73 3.63 12.77 12.21
CA GLN A 73 3.77 14.17 11.80
C GLN A 73 4.88 14.34 10.75
N SER A 74 6.02 13.67 10.90
CA SER A 74 7.14 13.77 9.96
C SER A 74 6.84 13.14 8.59
N SER A 75 5.97 12.12 8.55
CA SER A 75 5.44 11.54 7.30
C SER A 75 4.29 12.35 6.67
N GLY A 76 3.89 13.48 7.26
CA GLY A 76 2.80 14.33 6.77
C GLY A 76 1.40 13.80 7.08
N THR A 77 1.27 12.79 7.94
CA THR A 77 -0.03 12.25 8.36
C THR A 77 -0.68 13.17 9.41
N PRO A 78 -1.94 13.62 9.22
CA PRO A 78 -2.63 14.43 10.21
C PRO A 78 -2.78 13.70 11.54
N VAL A 79 -2.18 14.24 12.61
CA VAL A 79 -2.18 13.61 13.93
C VAL A 79 -2.38 14.63 15.05
N VAL A 80 -3.21 14.27 16.03
CA VAL A 80 -3.32 14.95 17.33
C VAL A 80 -2.85 13.98 18.41
N HIS A 81 -1.87 14.37 19.21
CA HIS A 81 -1.42 13.56 20.32
C HIS A 81 -2.16 13.90 21.61
N TYR A 82 -2.94 12.94 22.11
CA TYR A 82 -3.58 13.04 23.41
C TYR A 82 -2.63 12.50 24.48
N GLN A 83 -2.19 13.41 25.37
CA GLN A 83 -1.29 13.06 26.46
C GLN A 83 -2.06 12.33 27.57
N TRP A 84 -2.16 11.02 27.41
CA TRP A 84 -2.82 10.14 28.36
C TRP A 84 -1.80 9.51 29.32
N ALA A 85 -2.19 9.42 30.59
CA ALA A 85 -1.56 8.56 31.58
C ALA A 85 -2.67 7.93 32.43
N PRO A 86 -2.53 6.66 32.86
CA PRO A 86 -3.47 6.08 33.80
C PRO A 86 -3.45 6.88 35.11
N VAL A 87 -4.61 7.02 35.76
CA VAL A 87 -4.67 7.62 37.10
C VAL A 87 -3.77 6.79 38.02
N ALA A 88 -2.74 7.43 38.57
CA ALA A 88 -1.65 6.74 39.25
C ALA A 88 -2.16 5.90 40.44
N GLY A 89 -2.11 4.57 40.31
CA GLY A 89 -2.23 3.65 41.44
C GLY A 89 -0.89 3.27 42.10
N GLY A 90 0.22 3.85 41.63
CA GLY A 90 1.58 3.50 42.06
C GLY A 90 2.28 4.58 42.89
N ASN A 91 3.39 4.23 43.54
CA ASN A 91 4.15 5.14 44.40
C ASN A 91 4.84 6.25 43.60
N ALA A 92 4.29 7.47 43.69
CA ALA A 92 4.75 8.66 42.97
C ALA A 92 6.25 8.97 43.16
N ARG A 93 6.81 8.63 44.33
CA ARG A 93 8.23 8.84 44.64
C ARG A 93 9.13 7.96 43.77
N LEU A 94 8.76 6.70 43.57
CA LEU A 94 9.52 5.75 42.78
C LEU A 94 9.47 6.12 41.28
N ALA A 95 8.30 6.55 40.80
CA ALA A 95 8.15 7.05 39.43
C ALA A 95 8.99 8.31 39.16
N SER A 96 9.10 9.21 40.15
CA SER A 96 9.94 10.40 40.06
C SER A 96 11.43 10.07 40.01
N LEU A 97 11.89 9.10 40.82
CA LEU A 97 13.29 8.65 40.82
C LEU A 97 13.70 8.02 39.48
N LEU A 98 12.83 7.20 38.89
CA LEU A 98 13.09 6.57 37.59
C LEU A 98 13.20 7.59 36.44
N LYS A 99 12.47 8.71 36.51
CA LYS A 99 12.57 9.79 35.51
C LYS A 99 13.93 10.53 35.53
N GLN A 100 14.71 10.42 36.61
CA GLN A 100 16.00 11.10 36.76
C GLN A 100 17.20 10.25 36.32
N LEU A 101 16.97 9.00 35.87
CA LEU A 101 18.01 8.07 35.42
C LEU A 101 18.18 8.04 33.89
N HIS A 102 17.56 8.96 33.18
CA HIS A 102 17.77 9.26 31.75
C HIS A 102 18.11 10.75 31.60
#